data_AF-A0A967VHK6-F1
#
_entry.id   AF-A0A967VHK6-F1
#
_cell.length_a   1.000
_cell.length_b   1.000
_cell.length_c   1.000
_cell.angle_alpha   90.00
_cell.angle_beta   90.00
_cell.angle_gamma   90.00
#
_symmetry.space_group_name_H-M   'P 1'
#
loop_
_entity.id
_entity.type
_entity.pdbx_description
1 polymer ?
#
loop_
_entity_poly.entity_id
_entity_poly.type
_entity_poly.pdbx_seq_one_letter_code
_entity_poly.pdbx_strand_id
1 'polypeptide(L)'
;MSADAGPSAVETELDRDIGMVGAVAIGVGTMIAAGIFVLSGLAVSKVGAAAIVSFLLAAVVAAFTAAAYGEFSSIYPESGGGYMYVSETFDTDLTYIMGWTMILGYPASAAFYLVSFSDWFFRFIYPALSIPEAIPFWVSGIGILALLVYINLRGTEESSQFQIA
;
A
#
# COMPACT_ATOMS: atom_id res chain seq x y z
N MET A 1 -36.27 -33.52 13.25
CA MET A 1 -35.44 -33.35 12.05
C MET A 1 -34.78 -31.99 12.20
N SER A 2 -33.47 -31.98 12.51
CA SER A 2 -32.69 -30.76 12.74
C SER A 2 -32.48 -30.04 11.42
N ALA A 3 -32.92 -28.79 11.30
CA ALA A 3 -32.48 -27.90 10.23
C ALA A 3 -31.25 -27.16 10.75
N ASP A 4 -30.10 -27.56 10.22
CA ASP A 4 -28.79 -26.98 10.48
C ASP A 4 -28.77 -25.55 9.91
N ALA A 5 -28.85 -24.56 10.79
CA ALA A 5 -28.61 -23.17 10.41
C ALA A 5 -27.10 -23.00 10.25
N GLY A 6 -26.61 -23.14 9.02
CA GLY A 6 -25.23 -22.80 8.67
C GLY A 6 -24.90 -21.38 9.11
N PRO A 7 -23.63 -21.09 9.47
CA PRO A 7 -23.25 -19.78 9.99
C PRO A 7 -23.65 -18.70 8.98
N SER A 8 -24.51 -17.77 9.41
CA SER A 8 -24.84 -16.56 8.67
C SER A 8 -23.53 -15.86 8.33
N ALA A 9 -23.18 -15.82 7.04
CA ALA A 9 -22.07 -15.01 6.56
C ALA A 9 -22.29 -13.60 7.11
N VAL A 10 -21.34 -13.10 7.89
CA VAL A 10 -21.36 -11.73 8.37
C VAL A 10 -21.11 -10.86 7.13
N GLU A 11 -22.18 -10.45 6.45
CA GLU A 11 -22.12 -9.42 5.41
C GLU A 11 -21.71 -8.13 6.09
N THR A 12 -20.41 -7.85 6.07
CA THR A 12 -19.84 -6.56 6.42
C THR A 12 -20.01 -5.66 5.19
N GLU A 13 -21.22 -5.12 5.00
CA GLU A 13 -21.45 -4.11 3.97
C GLU A 13 -20.72 -2.83 4.37
N LEU A 14 -19.65 -2.50 3.65
CA LEU A 14 -18.88 -1.27 3.88
C LEU A 14 -19.65 -0.08 3.30
N ASP A 15 -19.82 0.98 4.10
CA ASP A 15 -20.37 2.25 3.62
C ASP A 15 -19.51 2.81 2.48
N ARG A 16 -20.14 3.05 1.33
CA ARG A 16 -19.48 3.54 0.12
C ARG A 16 -19.33 5.06 0.16
N ASP A 17 -18.46 5.55 1.04
CA ASP A 17 -18.28 6.99 1.27
C ASP A 17 -17.21 7.65 0.36
N ILE A 18 -16.41 6.84 -0.34
CA ILE A 18 -15.31 7.35 -1.16
C ILE A 18 -15.80 7.74 -2.56
N GLY A 19 -16.01 9.04 -2.78
CA GLY A 19 -16.27 9.59 -4.11
C GLY A 19 -15.02 9.63 -5.02
N MET A 20 -15.22 9.97 -6.29
CA MET A 20 -14.16 10.02 -7.33
C MET A 20 -12.91 10.81 -6.89
N VAL A 21 -13.10 11.99 -6.30
CA VAL A 21 -11.98 12.83 -5.84
C VAL A 21 -11.20 12.14 -4.73
N GLY A 22 -11.89 11.48 -3.79
CA GLY A 22 -11.26 10.69 -2.74
C GLY A 22 -10.45 9.53 -3.31
N ALA A 23 -11.02 8.79 -4.27
CA ALA A 23 -10.35 7.68 -4.94
C ALA A 23 -9.09 8.12 -5.69
N VAL A 24 -9.16 9.22 -6.45
CA VAL A 24 -7.99 9.79 -7.16
C VAL A 24 -6.94 10.29 -6.16
N ALA A 25 -7.35 10.95 -5.08
CA ALA A 25 -6.43 11.42 -4.05
C ALA A 25 -5.69 10.26 -3.36
N ILE A 26 -6.38 9.17 -3.05
CA ILE A 26 -5.78 7.94 -2.50
C ILE A 26 -4.79 7.35 -3.51
N GLY A 27 -5.18 7.23 -4.79
CA GLY A 27 -4.32 6.71 -5.84
C GLY A 27 -3.04 7.54 -6.05
N VAL A 28 -3.19 8.86 -6.21
CA VAL A 28 -2.03 9.76 -6.41
C VAL A 28 -1.15 9.80 -5.15
N GLY A 29 -1.74 9.86 -3.95
CA GLY A 29 -1.00 9.89 -2.70
C GLY A 29 -0.15 8.63 -2.48
N THR A 30 -0.70 7.46 -2.81
CA THR A 30 0.03 6.19 -2.72
C THR A 30 1.13 6.04 -3.78
N MET A 31 1.00 6.68 -4.95
CA MET A 31 2.03 6.67 -5.99
C MET A 31 3.20 7.62 -5.73
N ILE A 32 2.93 8.83 -5.20
CA ILE A 32 3.99 9.83 -4.97
C ILE A 32 4.96 9.33 -3.89
N ALA A 33 4.42 8.86 -2.76
CA ALA A 33 5.05 8.17 -1.61
C ALA A 33 6.59 8.30 -1.47
N ALA A 34 7.27 7.29 -0.93
CA ALA A 34 8.73 7.35 -0.76
C ALA A 34 9.51 7.26 -2.08
N GLY A 35 8.86 6.76 -3.14
CA GLY A 35 9.49 6.47 -4.42
C GLY A 35 10.14 7.70 -5.04
N ILE A 36 9.40 8.80 -5.16
CA ILE A 36 9.91 10.00 -5.82
C ILE A 36 10.95 10.74 -4.96
N PHE A 37 10.86 10.69 -3.64
CA PHE A 37 11.78 11.42 -2.76
C PHE A 37 13.11 10.71 -2.56
N VAL A 38 13.14 9.37 -2.65
CA VAL A 38 14.36 8.58 -2.43
C VAL A 38 14.93 8.02 -3.73
N LEU A 39 14.13 7.32 -4.55
CA LEU A 39 14.67 6.64 -5.74
C LEU A 39 15.12 7.61 -6.81
N SER A 40 14.45 8.77 -6.98
CA SER A 40 14.87 9.75 -7.98
C SER A 40 16.29 10.26 -7.71
N GLY A 41 16.59 10.62 -6.46
CA GLY A 41 17.92 11.04 -6.03
C GLY A 41 18.96 9.94 -6.21
N LEU A 42 18.62 8.69 -5.88
CA LEU A 42 19.51 7.54 -6.08
C LEU A 42 19.76 7.21 -7.55
N ALA A 43 18.77 7.40 -8.43
CA ALA A 43 18.93 7.18 -9.86
C ALA A 43 19.82 8.28 -10.46
N VAL A 44 19.53 9.55 -10.15
CA VAL A 44 20.30 10.70 -10.63
C VAL A 44 21.73 10.67 -10.10
N SER A 45 21.97 10.25 -8.86
CA SER A 45 23.34 10.15 -8.33
C SER A 45 24.18 9.10 -9.05
N LYS A 46 23.56 8.07 -9.63
CA LYS A 46 24.25 7.00 -10.36
C LYS A 46 24.46 7.31 -11.85
N VAL A 47 23.45 7.84 -12.53
CA VAL A 47 23.46 8.01 -14.01
C VAL A 47 23.14 9.44 -14.47
N GLY A 48 23.03 10.39 -13.55
CA GLY A 48 22.76 11.80 -13.85
C GLY A 48 21.38 12.01 -14.48
N ALA A 49 21.28 13.01 -15.36
CA ALA A 49 20.04 13.37 -16.05
C ALA A 49 19.45 12.22 -16.90
N ALA A 50 20.26 11.24 -17.30
CA ALA A 50 19.80 10.08 -18.07
C ALA A 50 18.79 9.21 -17.30
N ALA A 51 18.70 9.34 -15.97
CA ALA A 51 17.68 8.68 -15.14
C ALA A 51 16.25 8.96 -15.63
N ILE A 52 15.99 10.11 -16.27
CA ILE A 52 14.67 10.45 -16.81
C ILE A 52 14.18 9.41 -17.82
N VAL A 53 15.09 8.78 -18.59
CA VAL A 53 14.72 7.76 -19.58
C VAL A 53 14.11 6.54 -18.90
N SER A 54 14.66 6.10 -17.76
CA SER A 54 14.08 5.00 -16.98
C SER A 54 12.71 5.35 -16.41
N PHE A 55 12.52 6.60 -15.94
CA PHE A 55 11.22 7.04 -15.43
C PHE A 55 10.16 7.12 -16.52
N LEU A 56 10.51 7.60 -17.72
CA LEU A 56 9.59 7.63 -18.86
C LEU A 56 9.19 6.22 -19.31
N LEU A 57 10.13 5.29 -19.37
CA LEU A 57 9.84 3.90 -19.71
C LEU A 57 8.93 3.25 -18.67
N ALA A 58 9.20 3.47 -17.37
CA ALA A 58 8.34 2.98 -16.30
C ALA A 58 6.93 3.59 -16.38
N ALA A 59 6.80 4.88 -16.71
CA ALA A 59 5.51 5.54 -16.87
C ALA A 59 4.68 4.94 -18.02
N VAL A 60 5.31 4.58 -19.14
CA VAL A 60 4.63 3.90 -20.25
C VAL A 60 4.10 2.53 -19.82
N VAL A 61 4.91 1.73 -19.14
CA VAL A 61 4.47 0.42 -18.61
C VAL A 61 3.31 0.60 -17.63
N ALA A 62 3.44 1.55 -16.69
CA ALA A 62 2.40 1.84 -15.72
C ALA A 62 1.09 2.30 -16.37
N ALA A 63 1.14 3.05 -17.47
CA ALA A 63 -0.05 3.48 -18.21
C ALA A 63 -0.82 2.30 -18.81
N PHE A 64 -0.13 1.32 -19.40
CA PHE A 64 -0.78 0.09 -19.89
C PHE A 64 -1.38 -0.73 -18.75
N THR A 65 -0.67 -0.86 -17.63
CA THR A 65 -1.20 -1.53 -16.44
C THR A 65 -2.44 -0.81 -15.90
N ALA A 66 -2.41 0.52 -15.82
CA ALA A 66 -3.54 1.32 -15.35
C ALA A 66 -4.77 1.19 -16.26
N ALA A 67 -4.59 1.16 -17.58
CA ALA A 67 -5.67 0.95 -18.53
C ALA A 67 -6.33 -0.42 -18.34
N ALA A 68 -5.54 -1.49 -18.24
CA ALA A 68 -6.05 -2.84 -18.00
C ALA A 68 -6.79 -2.95 -16.65
N TYR A 69 -6.22 -2.38 -15.59
CA TYR A 69 -6.89 -2.33 -14.28
C TYR A 69 -8.19 -1.51 -14.33
N GLY A 70 -8.24 -0.45 -15.13
CA GLY A 70 -9.45 0.33 -15.38
C GLY A 70 -10.58 -0.53 -15.96
N GLU A 71 -10.29 -1.31 -16.99
CA GLU A 71 -11.25 -2.24 -17.59
C GLU A 71 -11.72 -3.29 -16.58
N PHE A 72 -10.80 -3.95 -15.88
CA PHE A 72 -11.16 -4.95 -14.86
C PHE A 72 -11.97 -4.37 -13.70
N SER A 73 -11.66 -3.16 -13.25
CA SER A 73 -12.41 -2.50 -12.18
C SER A 73 -13.86 -2.17 -12.55
N SER A 74 -14.15 -2.00 -13.84
CA SER A 74 -15.51 -1.79 -14.34
C SER A 74 -16.31 -3.09 -14.49
N ILE A 75 -15.61 -4.22 -14.67
CA ILE A 75 -16.21 -5.56 -14.81
C ILE A 75 -16.46 -6.18 -13.43
N TYR A 76 -15.50 -6.07 -12.51
CA TYR A 76 -15.52 -6.68 -11.19
C TYR A 76 -15.55 -5.61 -10.08
N PRO A 77 -16.73 -5.07 -9.71
CA PRO A 77 -16.88 -3.94 -8.78
C PRO A 77 -16.80 -4.37 -7.30
N GLU A 78 -16.00 -5.39 -7.01
CA GLU A 78 -15.82 -5.99 -5.69
C GLU A 78 -14.48 -5.63 -5.06
N SER A 79 -14.44 -5.64 -3.73
CA SER A 79 -13.23 -5.37 -2.96
C SER A 79 -12.28 -6.58 -3.01
N GLY A 80 -11.34 -6.59 -3.95
CA GLY A 80 -10.34 -7.67 -4.02
C GLY A 80 -9.10 -7.41 -4.88
N GLY A 81 -9.08 -6.30 -5.64
CA GLY A 81 -7.90 -5.88 -6.41
C GLY A 81 -7.41 -6.92 -7.42
N GLY A 82 -6.08 -6.96 -7.65
CA GLY A 82 -5.48 -7.82 -8.67
C GLY A 82 -5.67 -9.32 -8.43
N TYR A 83 -5.83 -9.76 -7.18
CA TYR A 83 -6.14 -11.17 -6.88
C TYR A 83 -7.52 -11.54 -7.43
N MET A 84 -8.53 -10.72 -7.15
CA MET A 84 -9.91 -10.95 -7.61
C MET A 84 -9.98 -10.95 -9.14
N TYR A 85 -9.31 -10.00 -9.80
CA TYR A 85 -9.33 -9.94 -11.27
C TYR A 85 -8.77 -11.21 -11.89
N VAL A 86 -7.71 -11.77 -11.30
CA VAL A 86 -7.10 -12.99 -11.81
C VAL A 86 -7.92 -14.23 -11.43
N SER A 87 -8.49 -14.29 -10.22
CA SER A 87 -9.34 -15.41 -9.80
C SER A 87 -10.61 -15.57 -10.60
N GLU A 88 -11.19 -14.46 -11.06
CA GLU A 88 -12.42 -14.48 -11.87
C GLU A 88 -12.17 -14.67 -13.37
N THR A 89 -10.95 -14.42 -13.84
CA THR A 89 -10.63 -14.46 -15.28
C THR A 89 -9.82 -15.68 -15.69
N PHE A 90 -8.97 -16.22 -14.81
CA PHE A 90 -7.99 -17.26 -15.13
C PHE A 90 -8.11 -18.51 -14.26
N ASP A 91 -7.46 -19.59 -14.71
CA ASP A 91 -7.37 -20.85 -13.97
C ASP A 91 -6.58 -20.71 -12.65
N THR A 92 -6.80 -21.67 -11.75
CA THR A 92 -6.32 -21.69 -10.36
C THR A 92 -4.82 -21.42 -10.17
N ASP A 93 -3.97 -21.85 -11.10
CA ASP A 93 -2.51 -21.72 -10.96
C ASP A 93 -2.05 -20.26 -10.98
N LEU A 94 -2.65 -19.42 -11.83
CA LEU A 94 -2.30 -18.00 -11.91
C LEU A 94 -2.80 -17.24 -10.69
N THR A 95 -3.99 -17.59 -10.21
CA THR A 95 -4.57 -17.04 -8.97
C THR A 95 -3.67 -17.29 -7.76
N TYR A 96 -3.11 -18.50 -7.65
CA TYR A 96 -2.18 -18.85 -6.59
C TYR A 96 -0.88 -18.02 -6.64
N ILE A 97 -0.29 -17.85 -7.83
CA ILE A 97 0.91 -17.04 -8.03
C ILE A 97 0.64 -15.57 -7.67
N MET A 98 -0.53 -15.05 -8.04
CA MET A 98 -0.94 -13.69 -7.70
C MET A 98 -1.09 -13.49 -6.19
N GLY A 99 -1.71 -14.45 -5.50
CA GLY A 99 -1.82 -14.45 -4.05
C GLY A 99 -0.46 -14.34 -3.36
N TRP A 100 0.51 -15.17 -3.77
CA TRP A 100 1.88 -15.09 -3.24
C TRP A 100 2.59 -13.78 -3.58
N THR A 101 2.40 -13.27 -4.79
CA THR A 101 2.98 -11.99 -5.20
C THR A 101 2.46 -10.85 -4.32
N MET A 102 1.18 -10.85 -3.96
CA MET A 102 0.60 -9.84 -3.07
C MET A 102 1.10 -10.01 -1.63
N ILE A 103 1.13 -11.23 -1.11
CA ILE A 103 1.64 -11.53 0.24
C ILE A 103 3.10 -11.10 0.40
N LEU A 104 3.93 -11.22 -0.63
CA LEU A 104 5.33 -10.79 -0.59
C LEU A 104 5.51 -9.32 -0.96
N GLY A 105 4.71 -8.81 -1.88
CA GLY A 105 4.81 -7.46 -2.42
C GLY A 105 4.40 -6.37 -1.42
N TYR A 106 3.33 -6.59 -0.65
CA TYR A 106 2.88 -5.59 0.33
C TYR A 106 3.87 -5.39 1.47
N PRO A 107 4.41 -6.44 2.14
CA PRO A 107 5.44 -6.26 3.16
C PRO A 107 6.73 -5.65 2.59
N ALA A 108 7.15 -6.03 1.38
CA ALA A 108 8.31 -5.42 0.74
C ALA A 108 8.11 -3.92 0.50
N SER A 109 6.93 -3.52 0.06
CA SER A 109 6.56 -2.10 -0.12
C SER A 109 6.51 -1.35 1.22
N ALA A 110 5.93 -1.97 2.25
CA ALA A 110 5.89 -1.40 3.60
C ALA A 110 7.31 -1.21 4.17
N ALA A 111 8.17 -2.22 4.03
CA ALA A 111 9.58 -2.13 4.45
C ALA A 111 10.31 -1.00 3.71
N PHE A 112 10.09 -0.86 2.40
CA PHE A 112 10.64 0.24 1.61
C PHE A 112 10.19 1.63 2.13
N TYR A 113 8.91 1.78 2.49
CA TYR A 113 8.40 3.03 3.07
C TYR A 113 9.03 3.33 4.44
N LEU A 114 9.17 2.34 5.30
CA LEU A 114 9.77 2.51 6.63
C LEU A 114 11.25 2.92 6.53
N VAL A 115 12.03 2.24 5.68
CA VAL A 115 13.45 2.56 5.47
C VAL A 115 13.60 3.98 4.90
N SER A 116 12.75 4.35 3.94
CA SER A 116 12.77 5.68 3.33
C SER A 116 12.41 6.78 4.33
N PHE A 117 11.41 6.55 5.18
CA PHE A 117 11.08 7.45 6.28
C PHE A 117 12.27 7.59 7.23
N SER A 118 12.91 6.47 7.60
CA SER A 118 14.06 6.49 8.50
C SER A 118 15.26 7.25 7.96
N ASP A 119 15.59 7.07 6.68
CA ASP A 119 16.69 7.80 6.03
C ASP A 119 16.40 9.31 6.01
N TRP A 120 15.17 9.71 5.68
CA TRP A 120 14.78 11.12 5.67
C TRP A 120 14.81 11.72 7.08
N PHE A 121 14.24 11.02 8.07
CA PHE A 121 14.23 11.45 9.46
C PHE A 121 15.65 11.58 10.02
N PHE A 122 16.53 10.62 9.71
CA PHE A 122 17.93 10.66 10.11
C PHE A 122 18.70 11.82 9.48
N ARG A 123 18.47 12.14 8.20
CA ARG A 123 19.18 13.23 7.51
C ARG A 123 18.73 14.61 7.94
N PHE A 124 17.45 14.80 8.24
CA PHE A 124 16.88 16.13 8.45
C PHE A 124 16.47 16.40 9.90
N ILE A 125 15.94 15.42 10.62
CA ILE A 125 15.37 15.63 11.95
C ILE A 125 16.39 15.37 13.05
N TYR A 126 17.25 14.35 12.92
CA TYR A 126 18.29 14.07 13.93
C TYR A 126 19.21 15.28 14.16
N PRO A 127 19.78 15.90 13.11
CA PRO A 127 20.60 17.09 13.28
C PRO A 127 19.81 18.28 13.84
N ALA A 128 18.57 18.47 13.39
CA ALA A 128 17.72 19.57 13.83
C ALA A 128 17.37 19.49 15.34
N LEU A 129 17.22 18.27 15.86
CA LEU A 129 16.91 18.01 17.28
C LEU A 129 18.15 17.65 18.11
N SER A 130 19.36 17.72 17.54
CA SER A 130 20.61 17.32 18.20
C SER A 130 20.56 15.89 18.78
N ILE A 131 19.88 14.98 18.07
CA ILE A 131 19.79 13.57 18.45
C ILE A 131 21.17 12.93 18.24
N PRO A 132 21.72 12.18 19.22
CA PRO A 132 23.02 11.55 19.07
C PRO A 132 23.07 10.58 17.89
N GLU A 133 24.13 10.66 17.08
CA GLU A 133 24.36 9.74 15.94
C GLU A 133 24.54 8.27 16.38
N ALA A 134 24.79 8.03 17.67
CA ALA A 134 24.79 6.70 18.25
C ALA A 134 23.43 6.00 18.17
N ILE A 135 22.33 6.75 18.01
CA ILE A 135 21.00 6.18 17.79
C ILE A 135 20.91 5.72 16.32
N PRO A 136 20.67 4.44 16.04
CA PRO A 136 20.57 3.95 14.67
C PRO A 136 19.38 4.53 13.91
N PHE A 137 19.56 4.82 12.61
CA PHE A 137 18.51 5.42 11.78
C PHE A 137 17.19 4.62 11.77
N TRP A 138 17.26 3.29 11.84
CA TRP A 138 16.10 2.38 11.81
C TRP A 138 15.17 2.53 13.03
N VAL A 139 15.62 3.14 14.13
CA VAL A 139 14.80 3.36 15.33
C VAL A 139 13.57 4.20 15.00
N SER A 140 13.74 5.24 14.17
CA SER A 140 12.63 6.08 13.72
C SER A 140 11.59 5.29 12.89
N GLY A 141 12.04 4.31 12.11
CA GLY A 141 11.22 3.43 11.28
C GLY A 141 10.39 2.46 12.12
N ILE A 142 11.00 1.86 13.13
CA ILE A 142 10.27 1.03 14.10
C ILE A 142 9.29 1.88 14.90
N GLY A 143 9.68 3.11 15.28
CA GLY A 143 8.80 4.04 15.97
C GLY A 143 7.54 4.37 15.17
N ILE A 144 7.68 4.75 13.90
CA ILE A 144 6.53 5.06 13.03
C ILE A 144 5.71 3.80 12.74
N LEU A 145 6.33 2.63 12.55
CA LEU A 145 5.62 1.37 12.38
C LEU A 145 4.76 1.06 13.60
N ALA A 146 5.33 1.14 14.81
CA ALA A 146 4.61 0.89 16.06
C ALA A 146 3.44 1.86 16.24
N LEU A 147 3.63 3.14 15.88
CA LEU A 147 2.55 4.13 15.89
C LEU A 147 1.45 3.78 14.89
N LEU A 148 1.79 3.43 13.65
CA LEU A 148 0.81 3.06 12.63
C LEU A 148 0.04 1.80 13.03
N VAL A 149 0.73 0.78 13.55
CA VAL A 149 0.10 -0.43 14.09
C VAL A 149 -0.83 -0.08 15.24
N TYR A 150 -0.40 0.77 16.17
CA TYR A 150 -1.24 1.23 17.28
C TYR A 150 -2.52 1.93 16.80
N ILE A 151 -2.40 2.85 15.83
CA ILE A 151 -3.53 3.55 15.23
C ILE A 151 -4.46 2.55 14.53
N ASN A 152 -3.91 1.57 13.81
CA ASN A 152 -4.70 0.55 13.11
C ASN A 152 -5.50 -0.32 14.09
N LEU A 153 -4.88 -0.73 15.20
CA LEU A 153 -5.54 -1.48 16.27
C LEU A 153 -6.65 -0.64 16.94
N ARG A 154 -6.36 0.61 17.30
CA ARG A 154 -7.34 1.55 17.91
C ARG A 154 -8.55 1.81 17.01
N GLY A 155 -8.34 2.01 15.72
CA GLY A 155 -9.42 2.24 14.76
C GLY A 155 -10.36 1.03 14.62
N THR A 156 -9.83 -0.17 14.81
CA THR A 156 -10.62 -1.41 14.81
C THR A 156 -11.38 -1.60 16.13
N GLU A 157 -10.75 -1.22 17.26
CA GLU A 157 -11.36 -1.27 18.59
C GLU A 157 -12.53 -0.27 18.76
N GLU A 158 -12.38 0.99 18.33
CA GLU A 158 -13.46 2.00 18.39
C GLU A 158 -14.70 1.56 17.59
N SER A 159 -14.50 0.94 16.42
CA SER A 159 -15.62 0.46 15.59
C SER A 159 -16.36 -0.73 16.21
N SER A 160 -15.69 -1.54 17.04
CA SER A 160 -16.31 -2.68 17.74
C SER A 160 -17.14 -2.26 18.96
N GLN A 161 -16.81 -1.14 19.61
CA GLN A 161 -17.57 -0.65 20.77
C GLN A 161 -18.91 -0.03 20.38
N PHE A 162 -19.05 0.45 19.14
CA PHE A 162 -20.33 0.96 18.62
C PHE A 162 -21.29 -0.13 18.13
N GLN A 163 -20.85 -1.39 18.00
CA GLN A 163 -21.70 -2.50 17.55
C GLN A 163 -22.43 -3.24 18.71
N ILE A 164 -22.15 -2.87 19.97
CA ILE A 164 -22.77 -3.47 21.16
C ILE A 164 -23.68 -2.44 21.90
N ALA A 165 -23.96 -1.27 21.32
CA ALA A 165 -24.83 -0.24 21.91
C ALA A 165 -26.19 -0.14 21.22
#